data_AF-A0A256ICK0-F1
#
_entry.id   AF-A0A256ICK0-F1
#
_cell.length_a   1.000
_cell.length_b   1.000
_cell.length_c   1.000
_cell.angle_alpha   90.00
_cell.angle_beta   90.00
_cell.angle_gamma   90.00
#
_symmetry.space_group_name_H-M   'P 1'
#
loop_
_entity.id
_entity.type
_entity.pdbx_description
1 polymer ?
#
loop_
_entity_poly.entity_id
_entity_poly.type
_entity_poly.pdbx_seq_one_letter_code
_entity_poly.pdbx_strand_id
1 'polypeptide(L)'
;MSGTTDGDASDRDDDAEGGDAGTADRDGGSARASAGRLDSESRQGPPYTESQVIMSTVKVVAPFAFTYGLFVTFHGGGSPGGGFQGGAIAAAVVFMIAFAFGIESTRQWLANTVVVALAVGGTLVFAGLGLVPVARGGAFLQYDLLPLPYLDPVKYGMEAVEIVGIAPIVSGVLVGLFFVLARGFNGEGSGPPIGERGYLGSTGDAAAATPDETEGSDQTDETDESDPDAGSTGRAATDGGAR
;
A
#
# COMPACT_ATOMS: atom_id res chain seq x y z
N MET A 1 -72.84 2.81 -4.97
CA MET A 1 -74.06 2.71 -5.78
C MET A 1 -73.70 3.18 -7.18
N SER A 2 -73.60 2.22 -8.09
CA SER A 2 -73.39 2.44 -9.53
C SER A 2 -74.76 2.72 -10.16
N GLY A 3 -74.83 3.68 -11.09
CA GLY A 3 -75.93 3.81 -12.06
C GLY A 3 -75.30 3.81 -13.45
N THR A 4 -75.48 2.73 -14.22
CA THR A 4 -76.45 2.58 -15.34
C THR A 4 -76.04 3.46 -16.52
N THR A 5 -75.74 2.94 -17.70
CA THR A 5 -76.62 2.35 -18.74
C THR A 5 -75.70 2.04 -19.95
N ASP A 6 -75.99 1.25 -20.98
CA ASP A 6 -77.11 0.42 -21.41
C ASP A 6 -76.62 -0.36 -22.64
N GLY A 7 -77.28 -1.49 -22.89
CA GLY A 7 -77.56 -1.99 -24.24
C GLY A 7 -76.46 -2.80 -24.93
N ASP A 8 -76.78 -3.77 -25.76
CA ASP A 8 -78.04 -4.45 -26.11
C ASP A 8 -77.61 -5.71 -26.87
N ALA A 9 -78.46 -6.73 -26.85
CA ALA A 9 -78.25 -8.05 -27.41
C ALA A 9 -78.51 -8.11 -28.92
N SER A 10 -77.80 -8.98 -29.65
CA SER A 10 -78.32 -9.91 -30.67
C SER A 10 -77.14 -10.53 -31.44
N ASP A 11 -76.90 -11.84 -31.40
CA ASP A 11 -77.59 -12.97 -32.07
C ASP A 11 -77.43 -12.99 -33.61
N ARG A 12 -76.78 -14.08 -34.07
CA ARG A 12 -76.93 -14.82 -35.35
C ARG A 12 -76.11 -14.40 -36.58
N ASP A 13 -75.09 -15.23 -36.85
CA ASP A 13 -74.97 -16.22 -37.94
C ASP A 13 -75.20 -15.85 -39.43
N ASP A 14 -74.29 -16.43 -40.22
CA ASP A 14 -74.35 -16.89 -41.62
C ASP A 14 -73.88 -15.97 -42.78
N ASP A 15 -72.64 -16.27 -43.20
CA ASP A 15 -72.18 -16.70 -44.54
C ASP A 15 -72.48 -15.87 -45.81
N ALA A 16 -71.41 -15.38 -46.46
CA ALA A 16 -71.17 -15.51 -47.92
C ALA A 16 -69.74 -15.09 -48.35
N GLU A 17 -69.25 -15.76 -49.40
CA GLU A 17 -67.87 -15.96 -49.86
C GLU A 17 -67.18 -14.83 -50.65
N GLY A 18 -65.84 -14.97 -50.77
CA GLY A 18 -64.97 -14.50 -51.88
C GLY A 18 -63.83 -13.60 -51.39
N GLY A 19 -62.53 -13.88 -51.49
CA GLY A 19 -61.75 -14.87 -52.23
C GLY A 19 -60.49 -14.14 -52.74
N ASP A 20 -59.31 -14.39 -52.17
CA ASP A 20 -58.03 -14.29 -52.89
C ASP A 20 -56.90 -15.02 -52.12
N ALA A 21 -56.02 -15.64 -52.90
CA ALA A 21 -55.02 -16.62 -52.53
C ALA A 21 -53.74 -15.99 -51.95
N GLY A 22 -53.05 -16.71 -51.06
CA GLY A 22 -51.70 -16.31 -50.67
C GLY A 22 -51.12 -17.01 -49.44
N THR A 23 -50.72 -18.27 -49.62
CA THR A 23 -49.62 -18.96 -48.90
C THR A 23 -49.83 -19.29 -47.42
N ALA A 24 -50.11 -20.57 -47.18
CA ALA A 24 -49.87 -21.23 -45.91
C ALA A 24 -48.36 -21.49 -45.73
N ASP A 25 -47.84 -21.22 -44.53
CA ASP A 25 -47.05 -22.24 -43.86
C ASP A 25 -47.34 -22.21 -42.36
N ARG A 26 -47.62 -23.40 -41.82
CA ARG A 26 -47.96 -23.66 -40.42
C ARG A 26 -46.73 -24.22 -39.73
N ASP A 27 -46.52 -23.80 -38.49
CA ASP A 27 -46.16 -24.63 -37.32
C ASP A 27 -45.76 -23.65 -36.20
N GLY A 28 -46.43 -23.62 -35.06
CA GLY A 28 -46.51 -24.71 -34.09
C GLY A 28 -45.76 -24.23 -32.85
N GLY A 29 -46.50 -23.91 -31.79
CA GLY A 29 -45.96 -23.22 -30.61
C GLY A 29 -44.96 -24.04 -29.79
N SER A 30 -44.08 -23.33 -29.07
CA SER A 30 -43.55 -23.81 -27.79
C SER A 30 -43.03 -22.63 -26.97
N ALA A 31 -43.74 -22.32 -25.89
CA ALA A 31 -43.20 -21.56 -24.79
C ALA A 31 -42.03 -22.35 -24.18
N ARG A 32 -40.82 -21.79 -24.23
CA ARG A 32 -39.76 -22.13 -23.28
C ARG A 32 -39.04 -20.86 -22.83
N ALA A 33 -39.40 -20.48 -21.61
CA ALA A 33 -38.63 -19.61 -20.77
C ALA A 33 -37.18 -20.12 -20.60
N SER A 34 -36.32 -19.16 -20.26
CA SER A 34 -35.06 -19.34 -19.53
C SER A 34 -33.87 -19.88 -20.31
N ALA A 35 -33.00 -18.96 -20.72
CA ALA A 35 -31.57 -19.08 -20.44
C ALA A 35 -30.97 -17.67 -20.48
N GLY A 36 -31.12 -16.96 -19.36
CA GLY A 36 -30.40 -15.72 -19.13
C GLY A 36 -28.90 -15.96 -19.32
N ARG A 37 -28.33 -15.32 -20.34
CA ARG A 37 -26.90 -15.17 -20.49
C ARG A 37 -26.44 -14.29 -19.35
N LEU A 38 -25.95 -14.94 -18.29
CA LEU A 38 -25.30 -14.30 -17.18
C LEU A 38 -23.98 -13.72 -17.68
N ASP A 39 -24.01 -12.44 -18.04
CA ASP A 39 -22.84 -11.58 -18.02
C ASP A 39 -22.45 -11.38 -16.55
N SER A 40 -21.85 -12.41 -15.95
CA SER A 40 -21.24 -12.34 -14.64
C SER A 40 -19.72 -12.23 -14.79
N GLU A 41 -19.27 -11.20 -15.49
CA GLU A 41 -18.06 -10.52 -15.01
C GLU A 41 -18.49 -9.75 -13.78
N SER A 42 -18.38 -10.43 -12.64
CA SER A 42 -18.24 -9.76 -11.35
C SER A 42 -17.02 -8.85 -11.47
N ARG A 43 -17.27 -7.61 -11.92
CA ARG A 43 -16.42 -6.46 -11.64
C ARG A 43 -16.28 -6.47 -10.13
N GLN A 44 -15.20 -7.09 -9.65
CA GLN A 44 -14.80 -7.04 -8.25
C GLN A 44 -14.83 -5.57 -7.92
N GLY A 45 -15.79 -5.18 -7.07
CA GLY A 45 -15.87 -3.80 -6.61
C GLY A 45 -14.51 -3.39 -6.07
N PRO A 46 -14.19 -2.09 -6.03
CA PRO A 46 -12.95 -1.63 -5.42
C PRO A 46 -12.72 -2.40 -4.12
N PRO A 47 -11.52 -2.95 -3.85
CA PRO A 47 -11.26 -3.81 -2.70
C PRO A 47 -11.52 -3.14 -1.32
N TYR A 48 -11.98 -1.89 -1.32
CA TYR A 48 -12.40 -1.11 -0.17
C TYR A 48 -13.83 -0.60 -0.42
N THR A 49 -14.84 -1.33 0.07
CA THR A 49 -16.13 -0.70 0.35
C THR A 49 -15.93 0.16 1.59
N GLU A 50 -15.99 1.48 1.44
CA GLU A 50 -15.92 2.42 2.56
C GLU A 50 -17.05 2.12 3.56
N SER A 51 -16.71 1.41 4.63
CA SER A 51 -17.67 1.08 5.68
C SER A 51 -17.85 2.29 6.59
N GLN A 52 -19.01 2.94 6.48
CA GLN A 52 -19.39 4.07 7.32
C GLN A 52 -19.32 3.73 8.82
N VAL A 53 -19.61 2.47 9.17
CA VAL A 53 -19.51 1.99 10.54
C VAL A 53 -18.05 1.96 11.00
N ILE A 54 -17.14 1.42 10.20
CA ILE A 54 -15.70 1.34 10.54
C ILE A 54 -15.11 2.75 10.63
N MET A 55 -15.36 3.60 9.64
CA MET A 55 -14.85 4.98 9.64
C MET A 55 -15.33 5.79 10.85
N SER A 56 -16.61 5.70 11.19
CA SER A 56 -17.18 6.39 12.35
C SER A 56 -16.60 5.85 13.65
N THR A 57 -16.43 4.53 13.76
CA THR A 57 -15.84 3.90 14.94
C THR A 57 -14.39 4.32 15.12
N VAL A 58 -13.57 4.30 14.07
CA VAL A 58 -12.16 4.71 14.16
C VAL A 58 -12.02 6.18 14.53
N LYS A 59 -12.86 7.09 14.00
CA LYS A 59 -12.86 8.51 14.39
C LYS A 59 -13.07 8.71 15.89
N VAL A 60 -13.90 7.88 16.52
CA VAL A 60 -14.17 7.95 17.96
C VAL A 60 -13.07 7.24 18.74
N VAL A 61 -12.68 6.02 18.36
CA VAL A 61 -11.79 5.15 19.15
C VAL A 61 -10.32 5.56 19.05
N ALA A 62 -9.84 5.99 17.87
CA ALA A 62 -8.45 6.36 17.64
C ALA A 62 -7.88 7.38 18.65
N PRO A 63 -8.55 8.50 18.97
CA PRO A 63 -8.03 9.45 19.97
C PRO A 63 -7.94 8.85 21.38
N PHE A 64 -8.88 8.00 21.79
CA PHE A 64 -8.79 7.32 23.09
C PHE A 64 -7.66 6.29 23.12
N ALA A 65 -7.53 5.48 22.06
CA ALA A 65 -6.45 4.51 21.94
C ALA A 65 -5.07 5.19 21.91
N PHE A 66 -4.95 6.32 21.20
CA PHE A 66 -3.73 7.12 21.19
C PHE A 66 -3.39 7.69 22.56
N THR A 67 -4.38 8.26 23.25
CA THR A 67 -4.22 8.79 24.61
C THR A 67 -3.81 7.69 25.58
N TYR A 68 -4.40 6.50 25.46
CA TYR A 68 -4.01 5.34 26.25
C TYR A 68 -2.58 4.89 25.94
N GLY A 69 -2.17 4.88 24.66
CA GLY A 69 -0.79 4.61 24.27
C GLY A 69 0.20 5.61 24.88
N LEU A 70 -0.13 6.90 24.90
CA LEU A 70 0.66 7.92 25.60
C LEU A 70 0.71 7.70 27.11
N PHE A 71 -0.42 7.36 27.73
CA PHE A 71 -0.48 7.02 29.15
C PHE A 71 0.46 5.85 29.49
N VAL A 72 0.42 4.77 28.73
CA VAL A 72 1.29 3.59 28.88
C VAL A 72 2.77 3.97 28.66
N THR A 73 3.04 4.85 27.68
CA THR A 73 4.40 5.37 27.41
C THR A 73 4.95 6.12 28.63
N PHE A 74 4.16 6.99 29.24
CA PHE A 74 4.61 7.84 30.36
C PHE A 74 4.65 7.13 31.72
N HIS A 75 4.03 5.95 31.87
CA HIS A 75 3.94 5.23 33.16
C HIS A 75 4.74 3.93 33.21
N GLY A 76 5.72 3.74 32.30
CA GLY A 76 6.57 2.55 32.25
C GLY A 76 7.44 2.32 33.49
N GLY A 77 7.99 3.40 34.08
CA GLY A 77 8.89 3.29 35.23
C GLY A 77 8.25 2.77 36.53
N GLY A 78 6.92 2.78 36.64
CA GLY A 78 6.18 2.40 37.85
C GLY A 78 5.09 1.33 37.65
N SER A 79 4.89 0.85 36.42
CA SER A 79 3.85 -0.12 36.09
C SER A 79 4.27 -1.02 34.93
N PRO A 80 3.65 -2.20 34.73
CA PRO A 80 3.85 -2.98 33.51
C PRO A 80 3.48 -2.12 32.30
N GLY A 81 4.46 -1.75 31.47
CA GLY A 81 4.27 -0.69 30.50
C GLY A 81 5.56 -0.21 29.84
N GLY A 82 5.54 1.05 29.39
CA GLY A 82 6.73 1.77 28.93
C GLY A 82 6.74 2.05 27.44
N GLY A 83 7.88 2.57 26.99
CA GLY A 83 8.03 3.10 25.63
C GLY A 83 7.76 2.08 24.53
N PHE A 84 8.11 0.81 24.75
CA PHE A 84 7.85 -0.24 23.77
C PHE A 84 6.36 -0.46 23.54
N GLN A 85 5.60 -0.71 24.61
CA GLN A 85 4.17 -1.01 24.52
C GLN A 85 3.37 0.21 24.05
N GLY A 86 3.70 1.39 24.59
CA GLY A 86 3.07 2.64 24.18
C GLY A 86 3.35 2.99 22.72
N GLY A 87 4.60 2.80 22.26
CA GLY A 87 4.98 2.94 20.86
C GLY A 87 4.25 1.96 19.94
N ALA A 88 4.01 0.72 20.38
CA ALA A 88 3.23 -0.26 19.64
C ALA A 88 1.75 0.12 19.54
N ILE A 89 1.15 0.63 20.62
CA ILE A 89 -0.23 1.14 20.61
C ILE A 89 -0.35 2.33 19.66
N ALA A 90 0.60 3.26 19.68
CA ALA A 90 0.61 4.39 18.76
C ALA A 90 0.71 3.95 17.28
N ALA A 91 1.52 2.92 16.97
CA ALA A 91 1.53 2.32 15.63
C ALA A 91 0.18 1.67 15.26
N ALA A 92 -0.44 0.96 16.20
CA ALA A 92 -1.76 0.35 15.99
C ALA A 92 -2.84 1.40 15.69
N VAL A 93 -2.76 2.60 16.29
CA VAL A 93 -3.64 3.73 15.93
C VAL A 93 -3.46 4.12 14.46
N VAL A 94 -2.23 4.20 13.98
CA VAL A 94 -1.95 4.46 12.55
C VAL A 94 -2.52 3.35 11.68
N PHE A 95 -2.42 2.08 12.11
CA PHE A 95 -3.01 0.96 11.37
C PHE A 95 -4.54 1.05 11.29
N MET A 96 -5.20 1.40 12.40
CA MET A 96 -6.65 1.64 12.40
C MET A 96 -7.06 2.71 11.40
N ILE A 97 -6.33 3.83 11.35
CA ILE A 97 -6.56 4.91 10.39
C ILE A 97 -6.34 4.40 8.96
N ALA A 98 -5.25 3.66 8.71
CA ALA A 98 -4.94 3.11 7.39
C ALA A 98 -5.99 2.12 6.87
N PHE A 99 -6.54 1.26 7.74
CA PHE A 99 -7.62 0.35 7.36
C PHE A 99 -8.97 1.04 7.19
N ALA A 100 -9.23 2.12 7.92
CA ALA A 100 -10.49 2.86 7.82
C ALA A 100 -10.55 3.83 6.64
N PHE A 101 -9.44 4.52 6.33
CA PHE A 101 -9.39 5.63 5.36
C PHE A 101 -8.49 5.34 4.15
N GLY A 102 -7.90 4.15 4.08
CA GLY A 102 -7.01 3.73 3.01
C GLY A 102 -5.53 3.91 3.35
N ILE A 103 -4.73 2.91 2.96
CA ILE A 103 -3.30 2.82 3.27
C ILE A 103 -2.52 3.93 2.55
N GLU A 104 -2.80 4.15 1.27
CA GLU A 104 -2.10 5.15 0.47
C GLU A 104 -2.38 6.57 0.98
N SER A 105 -3.64 6.89 1.25
CA SER A 105 -4.06 8.17 1.85
C SER A 105 -3.37 8.42 3.18
N THR A 106 -3.30 7.39 4.05
CA THR A 106 -2.65 7.51 5.36
C THR A 106 -1.13 7.66 5.24
N ARG A 107 -0.50 6.98 4.29
CA ARG A 107 0.94 7.11 3.99
C ARG A 107 1.28 8.52 3.52
N GLN A 108 0.45 9.10 2.66
CA GLN A 108 0.61 10.47 2.17
C GLN A 108 0.41 11.48 3.30
N TRP A 109 -0.60 11.27 4.15
CA TRP A 109 -0.85 12.12 5.32
C TRP A 109 0.31 12.10 6.33
N LEU A 110 0.85 10.91 6.64
CA LEU A 110 1.87 10.78 7.67
C LEU A 110 3.27 11.24 7.19
N ALA A 111 3.48 11.40 5.88
CA ALA A 111 4.75 11.68 5.22
C ALA A 111 5.87 10.68 5.58
N ASN A 112 6.54 10.13 4.56
CA ASN A 112 7.61 9.15 4.77
C ASN A 112 8.73 9.68 5.72
N THR A 113 9.01 10.98 5.64
CA THR A 113 10.00 11.65 6.48
C THR A 113 9.70 11.51 7.97
N VAL A 114 8.43 11.55 8.40
CA VAL A 114 8.07 11.43 9.82
C VAL A 114 8.37 10.04 10.33
N VAL A 115 7.99 9.00 9.57
CA VAL A 115 8.22 7.60 9.95
C VAL A 115 9.72 7.33 10.10
N VAL A 116 10.53 7.79 9.14
CA VAL A 116 11.99 7.68 9.19
C VAL A 116 12.57 8.51 10.35
N ALA A 117 12.08 9.74 10.55
CA ALA A 117 12.54 10.61 11.63
C ALA A 117 12.24 10.02 13.02
N LEU A 118 11.11 9.35 13.22
CA LEU A 118 10.80 8.65 14.46
C LEU A 118 11.79 7.50 14.72
N ALA A 119 12.02 6.65 13.72
CA ALA A 119 12.92 5.51 13.85
C ALA A 119 14.39 5.93 14.06
N VAL A 120 14.90 6.79 13.18
CA VAL A 120 16.29 7.25 13.23
C VAL A 120 16.50 8.21 14.39
N GLY A 121 15.59 9.18 14.57
CA GLY A 121 15.66 10.16 15.66
C GLY A 121 15.60 9.50 17.03
N GLY A 122 14.67 8.55 17.24
CA GLY A 122 14.62 7.78 18.48
C GLY A 122 15.90 6.95 18.71
N THR A 123 16.47 6.36 17.65
CA THR A 123 17.75 5.63 17.73
C THR A 123 18.90 6.55 18.13
N LEU A 124 18.98 7.74 17.54
CA LEU A 124 20.00 8.75 17.88
C LEU A 124 19.85 9.25 19.32
N VAL A 125 18.62 9.48 19.78
CA VAL A 125 18.35 9.87 21.17
C VAL A 125 18.74 8.75 22.13
N PHE A 126 18.35 7.49 21.84
CA PHE A 126 18.72 6.33 22.65
C PHE A 126 20.24 6.18 22.76
N ALA A 127 20.95 6.25 21.63
CA ALA A 127 22.41 6.19 21.59
C ALA A 127 23.03 7.36 22.36
N GLY A 128 22.53 8.58 22.16
CA GLY A 128 22.98 9.77 22.88
C GLY A 128 22.84 9.63 24.40
N LEU A 129 21.65 9.25 24.88
CA LEU A 129 21.39 9.05 26.31
C LEU A 129 22.30 7.97 26.92
N GLY A 130 22.55 6.87 26.20
CA GLY A 130 23.43 5.82 26.68
C GLY A 130 24.92 6.14 26.60
N LEU A 131 25.36 6.98 25.66
CA LEU A 131 26.76 7.40 25.50
C LEU A 131 27.17 8.54 26.44
N VAL A 132 26.23 9.33 26.95
CA VAL A 132 26.51 10.42 27.90
C VAL A 132 27.21 9.93 29.18
N PRO A 133 26.78 8.84 29.84
CA PRO A 133 27.51 8.23 30.95
C PRO A 133 28.91 7.71 30.55
N VAL A 134 29.05 7.12 29.36
CA VAL A 134 30.33 6.62 28.84
C VAL A 134 31.34 7.74 28.69
N ALA A 135 30.91 8.89 28.15
CA ALA A 135 31.75 10.09 28.06
C ALA A 135 32.20 10.64 29.43
N ARG A 136 31.53 10.23 30.52
CA ARG A 136 31.91 10.55 31.91
C ARG A 136 32.68 9.45 32.61
N GLY A 137 33.08 8.39 31.90
CA GLY A 137 33.86 7.27 32.45
C GLY A 137 33.03 6.15 33.08
N GLY A 138 31.71 6.14 32.86
CA GLY A 138 30.83 5.05 33.29
C GLY A 138 30.49 4.03 32.20
N ALA A 139 29.56 3.14 32.51
CA ALA A 139 29.00 2.18 31.58
C ALA A 139 27.88 2.78 30.71
N PHE A 140 27.57 2.15 29.57
CA PHE A 140 26.44 2.54 28.73
C PHE A 140 25.12 2.48 29.52
N LEU A 141 24.30 3.52 29.40
CA LEU A 141 23.03 3.69 30.15
C LEU A 141 23.19 3.68 31.69
N GLN A 142 24.37 4.00 32.20
CA GLN A 142 24.58 4.24 33.62
C GLN A 142 23.93 5.58 34.05
N TYR A 143 22.64 5.54 34.36
CA TYR A 143 21.81 6.74 34.56
C TYR A 143 22.24 7.63 35.73
N ASP A 144 22.90 7.09 36.75
CA ASP A 144 23.44 7.86 37.89
C ASP A 144 24.48 8.92 37.46
N LEU A 145 25.06 8.78 36.27
CA LEU A 145 26.02 9.74 35.70
C LEU A 145 25.38 10.74 34.72
N LEU A 146 24.05 10.74 34.56
CA LEU A 146 23.38 11.77 33.77
C LEU A 146 23.44 13.14 34.48
N PRO A 147 23.70 14.24 33.77
CA PRO A 147 23.84 15.57 34.35
C PRO A 147 22.47 16.20 34.65
N LEU A 148 21.74 15.62 35.60
CA LEU A 148 20.40 16.05 36.02
C LEU A 148 20.45 16.59 37.46
N PRO A 149 20.89 17.85 37.69
CA PRO A 149 21.21 18.37 39.03
C PRO A 149 20.00 18.56 39.97
N TYR A 150 18.78 18.61 39.44
CA TYR A 150 17.55 18.90 40.21
C TYR A 150 16.55 17.75 40.20
N LEU A 151 16.91 16.61 39.61
CA LEU A 151 16.02 15.48 39.36
C LEU A 151 16.75 14.19 39.73
N ASP A 152 16.02 13.13 40.06
CA ASP A 152 16.59 11.79 40.24
C ASP A 152 17.11 11.27 38.89
N PRO A 153 18.44 11.21 38.66
CA PRO A 153 18.98 10.90 37.34
C PRO A 153 18.59 9.51 36.85
N VAL A 154 18.39 8.56 37.77
CA VAL A 154 18.02 7.19 37.45
C VAL A 154 16.58 7.13 36.97
N LYS A 155 15.65 7.69 37.76
CA LYS A 155 14.23 7.70 37.40
C LYS A 155 13.99 8.41 36.06
N TYR A 156 14.44 9.65 35.95
CA TYR A 156 14.17 10.47 34.76
C TYR A 156 15.03 10.05 33.56
N GLY A 157 16.21 9.46 33.78
CA GLY A 157 17.02 8.85 32.73
C GLY A 157 16.32 7.66 32.09
N MET A 158 15.75 6.75 32.90
CA MET A 158 14.94 5.64 32.40
C MET A 158 13.70 6.12 31.64
N GLU A 159 12.93 7.04 32.23
CA GLU A 159 11.74 7.62 31.57
C GLU A 159 12.11 8.30 30.24
N ALA A 160 13.19 9.07 30.18
CA ALA A 160 13.65 9.72 28.95
C ALA A 160 14.01 8.72 27.84
N VAL A 161 14.72 7.64 28.20
CA VAL A 161 15.08 6.57 27.25
C VAL A 161 13.83 5.90 26.68
N GLU A 162 12.85 5.60 27.53
CA GLU A 162 11.61 4.98 27.08
C GLU A 162 10.77 5.91 26.21
N ILE A 163 10.54 7.15 26.66
CA ILE A 163 9.62 8.09 26.04
C ILE A 163 10.17 8.66 24.74
N VAL A 164 11.44 9.09 24.74
CA VAL A 164 12.03 9.85 23.62
C VAL A 164 12.95 8.98 22.76
N GLY A 165 13.45 7.87 23.29
CA GLY A 165 14.21 6.88 22.55
C GLY A 165 13.33 5.77 21.98
N ILE A 166 12.87 4.87 22.86
CA ILE A 166 12.27 3.58 22.48
C ILE A 166 10.89 3.77 21.84
N ALA A 167 9.99 4.59 22.40
CA ALA A 167 8.65 4.74 21.85
C ALA A 167 8.62 5.22 20.37
N PRO A 168 9.39 6.27 19.99
CA PRO A 168 9.54 6.66 18.59
C PRO A 168 10.14 5.57 17.70
N ILE A 169 11.17 4.84 18.18
CA ILE A 169 11.75 3.72 17.43
C ILE A 169 10.68 2.69 17.10
N VAL A 170 9.95 2.23 18.12
CA VAL A 170 8.95 1.17 17.96
C VAL A 170 7.81 1.63 17.06
N SER A 171 7.27 2.83 17.28
CA SER A 171 6.23 3.38 16.40
C SER A 171 6.70 3.53 14.96
N GLY A 172 7.87 4.14 14.75
CA GLY A 172 8.43 4.38 13.42
C GLY A 172 8.73 3.09 12.67
N VAL A 173 9.34 2.10 13.33
CA VAL A 173 9.65 0.80 12.72
C VAL A 173 8.38 0.02 12.38
N LEU A 174 7.39 -0.04 13.28
CA LEU A 174 6.15 -0.78 13.02
C LEU A 174 5.34 -0.12 11.90
N VAL A 175 5.23 1.21 11.89
CA VAL A 175 4.55 1.94 10.81
C VAL A 175 5.30 1.81 9.49
N GLY A 176 6.63 1.91 9.52
CA GLY A 176 7.46 1.73 8.33
C GLY A 176 7.31 0.32 7.75
N LEU A 177 7.41 -0.71 8.59
CA LEU A 177 7.23 -2.10 8.18
C LEU A 177 5.83 -2.32 7.61
N PHE A 178 4.78 -1.78 8.25
CA PHE A 178 3.42 -1.85 7.74
C PHE A 178 3.31 -1.28 6.32
N PHE A 179 3.87 -0.11 6.04
CA PHE A 179 3.83 0.47 4.69
C PHE A 179 4.69 -0.28 3.68
N VAL A 180 5.83 -0.84 4.09
CA VAL A 180 6.65 -1.70 3.22
C VAL A 180 5.88 -2.95 2.83
N LEU A 181 5.26 -3.63 3.80
CA LEU A 181 4.47 -4.84 3.54
C LEU A 181 3.23 -4.54 2.70
N ALA A 182 2.56 -3.42 2.95
CA ALA A 182 1.36 -3.03 2.21
C ALA A 182 1.63 -2.70 0.73
N ARG A 183 2.87 -2.34 0.36
CA ARG A 183 3.26 -2.11 -1.04
C ARG A 183 3.39 -3.42 -1.84
N GLY A 184 3.60 -4.56 -1.18
CA GLY A 184 3.88 -5.85 -1.84
C GLY A 184 5.26 -5.91 -2.51
N PHE A 185 5.74 -7.13 -2.81
CA PHE A 185 7.07 -7.39 -3.37
C PHE A 185 7.16 -7.24 -4.91
N ASN A 186 6.19 -6.60 -5.57
CA ASN A 186 6.06 -6.60 -7.03
C ASN A 186 7.01 -5.61 -7.75
N GLY A 187 8.13 -5.24 -7.13
CA GLY A 187 9.05 -4.21 -7.61
C GLY A 187 10.19 -4.68 -8.51
N GLU A 188 10.33 -5.98 -8.76
CA GLU A 188 11.42 -6.53 -9.58
C GLU A 188 10.84 -7.46 -10.66
N GLY A 189 10.67 -6.96 -11.89
CA GLY A 189 10.53 -7.82 -13.07
C GLY A 189 9.40 -7.55 -14.07
N SER A 190 8.57 -6.52 -13.93
CA SER A 190 7.61 -6.16 -14.99
C SER A 190 8.17 -5.04 -15.85
N GLY A 191 8.84 -5.41 -16.95
CA GLY A 191 9.05 -4.48 -18.07
C GLY A 191 7.72 -3.90 -18.56
N PRO A 192 7.73 -2.88 -19.43
CA PRO A 192 6.51 -2.26 -19.93
C PRO A 192 5.54 -3.33 -20.45
N PRO A 193 4.25 -3.27 -20.12
CA PRO A 193 3.29 -4.25 -20.60
C PRO A 193 3.37 -4.34 -22.13
N ILE A 194 3.73 -5.54 -22.63
CA ILE A 194 3.72 -5.83 -24.06
C ILE A 194 2.25 -5.91 -24.46
N GLY A 195 1.69 -4.76 -24.83
CA GLY A 195 0.29 -4.64 -25.21
C GLY A 195 -0.10 -3.26 -25.74
N GLU A 196 0.65 -2.20 -25.41
CA GLU A 196 0.29 -0.83 -25.81
C GLU A 196 1.20 -0.26 -26.90
N ARG A 197 1.49 -1.09 -27.91
CA ARG A 197 1.99 -0.62 -29.21
C ARG A 197 0.86 -0.67 -30.21
N GLY A 198 0.06 0.39 -30.27
CA GLY A 198 -0.86 0.60 -31.37
C GLY A 198 -2.04 1.47 -31.01
N TYR A 199 -1.83 2.78 -30.90
CA TYR A 199 -2.80 3.80 -31.34
C TYR A 199 -2.17 5.20 -31.21
N LEU A 200 -1.26 5.53 -32.12
CA LEU A 200 -1.02 6.93 -32.48
C LEU A 200 -1.10 7.04 -33.99
N GLY A 201 -2.35 7.15 -34.46
CA GLY A 201 -2.62 7.82 -35.72
C GLY A 201 -2.39 9.31 -35.52
N SER A 202 -1.30 9.83 -36.06
CA SER A 202 -1.15 11.25 -36.35
C SER A 202 -1.19 11.40 -37.86
N THR A 203 -2.35 11.83 -38.34
CA THR A 203 -2.51 12.37 -39.68
C THR A 203 -1.80 13.71 -39.74
N GLY A 204 -0.86 13.86 -40.67
CA GLY A 204 -0.10 15.09 -40.88
C GLY A 204 0.86 14.93 -42.04
N ASP A 205 0.31 15.07 -43.25
CA ASP A 205 1.02 15.12 -44.53
C ASP A 205 2.18 16.12 -44.53
N ALA A 206 3.36 15.67 -44.95
CA ALA A 206 4.32 16.50 -45.69
C ALA A 206 5.15 15.57 -46.60
N ALA A 207 4.94 15.75 -47.89
CA ALA A 207 5.49 14.95 -48.97
C ALA A 207 7.03 15.07 -49.12
N ALA A 208 7.61 13.92 -49.46
CA ALA A 208 8.83 13.63 -50.23
C ALA A 208 9.78 14.77 -50.65
N ALA A 209 11.07 14.61 -50.31
CA ALA A 209 12.18 14.63 -51.27
C ALA A 209 13.44 13.96 -50.68
N THR A 210 14.13 13.23 -51.55
CA THR A 210 15.27 12.30 -51.44
C THR A 210 16.64 12.93 -51.06
N PRO A 211 17.68 12.11 -50.79
CA PRO A 211 18.85 12.44 -49.96
C PRO A 211 20.01 13.06 -50.73
N ASP A 212 20.92 13.73 -50.03
CA ASP A 212 22.23 14.13 -50.56
C ASP A 212 23.34 13.58 -49.65
N GLU A 213 24.15 12.70 -50.24
CA GLU A 213 25.46 12.28 -49.73
C GLU A 213 26.47 13.38 -50.07
N THR A 214 27.26 13.86 -49.10
CA THR A 214 28.62 14.29 -49.42
C THR A 214 29.54 14.09 -48.21
N GLU A 215 30.40 13.10 -48.38
CA GLU A 215 31.81 12.98 -47.98
C GLU A 215 32.39 14.04 -47.03
N GLY A 216 32.97 13.53 -45.94
CA GLY A 216 33.85 14.25 -45.05
C GLY A 216 34.75 13.27 -44.30
N SER A 217 35.74 12.76 -45.02
CA SER A 217 36.87 12.00 -44.49
C SER A 217 37.67 12.86 -43.50
N ASP A 218 37.93 12.35 -42.29
CA ASP A 218 39.30 12.33 -41.82
C ASP A 218 39.54 11.16 -40.86
N GLN A 219 40.69 10.54 -41.05
CA GLN A 219 41.12 9.23 -40.61
C GLN A 219 42.41 9.44 -39.83
N THR A 220 42.44 9.02 -38.57
CA THR A 220 43.65 8.55 -37.86
C THR A 220 43.15 7.58 -36.79
N ASP A 221 43.37 6.26 -36.93
CA ASP A 221 44.59 5.53 -36.51
C ASP A 221 44.93 5.79 -35.03
N GLU A 222 45.19 4.83 -34.15
CA GLU A 222 45.46 3.40 -34.28
C GLU A 222 45.44 2.83 -32.84
N THR A 223 44.98 1.58 -32.70
CA THR A 223 45.46 0.51 -31.79
C THR A 223 45.98 0.83 -30.37
N ASP A 224 45.46 0.13 -29.35
CA ASP A 224 46.13 -1.12 -28.94
C ASP A 224 45.24 -1.98 -28.03
N GLU A 225 45.34 -3.28 -28.27
CA GLU A 225 44.56 -4.38 -27.72
C GLU A 225 45.54 -5.27 -26.94
N SER A 226 45.29 -5.54 -25.65
CA SER A 226 45.86 -6.74 -25.01
C SER A 226 45.19 -7.03 -23.65
N ASP A 227 44.27 -7.99 -23.69
CA ASP A 227 43.97 -8.95 -22.62
C ASP A 227 45.02 -10.11 -22.72
N PRO A 228 44.94 -11.26 -22.03
CA PRO A 228 44.86 -11.61 -20.60
C PRO A 228 45.99 -12.62 -20.18
N ASP A 229 46.18 -12.90 -18.88
CA ASP A 229 46.60 -14.21 -18.30
C ASP A 229 46.83 -14.02 -16.78
N ALA A 230 46.21 -14.72 -15.81
CA ALA A 230 46.10 -16.15 -15.50
C ALA A 230 46.96 -16.57 -14.28
N GLY A 231 46.42 -17.51 -13.49
CA GLY A 231 47.15 -18.35 -12.55
C GLY A 231 47.06 -17.91 -11.08
N SER A 232 46.19 -18.50 -10.25
CA SER A 232 46.44 -19.70 -9.41
C SER A 232 47.49 -19.44 -8.32
N THR A 233 47.37 -19.73 -7.02
CA THR A 233 46.79 -20.84 -6.25
C THR A 233 46.92 -20.46 -4.75
N GLY A 234 46.20 -21.13 -3.84
CA GLY A 234 46.59 -21.11 -2.42
C GLY A 234 45.51 -21.52 -1.42
N ARG A 235 45.21 -22.83 -1.34
CA ARG A 235 44.55 -23.41 -0.15
C ARG A 235 45.56 -23.44 1.01
N ALA A 236 45.11 -23.11 2.21
CA ALA A 236 45.64 -23.70 3.43
C ALA A 236 44.52 -23.82 4.47
N ALA A 237 44.31 -25.04 4.95
CA ALA A 237 43.42 -25.43 6.02
C ALA A 237 44.29 -25.89 7.20
N THR A 238 43.92 -25.50 8.43
CA THR A 238 44.20 -26.18 9.72
C THR A 238 43.21 -25.58 10.72
N ASP A 239 42.29 -26.35 11.34
CA ASP A 239 42.49 -27.12 12.59
C ASP A 239 42.71 -26.18 13.80
N GLY A 240 42.03 -26.23 14.94
CA GLY A 240 41.04 -27.13 15.51
C GLY A 240 40.91 -26.81 17.00
N GLY A 241 39.85 -27.32 17.64
CA GLY A 241 39.94 -27.74 19.05
C GLY A 241 39.24 -26.90 20.11
N ALA A 242 38.30 -27.59 20.76
CA ALA A 242 37.55 -27.21 21.95
C ALA A 242 38.42 -26.98 23.20
N ARG A 243 37.96 -26.06 24.07
CA ARG A 243 37.66 -26.28 25.50
C ARG A 243 36.92 -25.07 26.05
#